data_AF-A0A1H4EHB8-F1
#
_entry.id   AF-A0A1H4EHB8-F1
#
_cell.length_a   1.000
_cell.length_b   1.000
_cell.length_c   1.000
_cell.angle_alpha   90.00
_cell.angle_beta   90.00
_cell.angle_gamma   90.00
#
_symmetry.space_group_name_H-M   'P 1'
#
loop_
_entity.id
_entity.type
_entity.pdbx_description
1 polymer ?
#
loop_
_entity_poly.entity_id
_entity_poly.type
_entity_poly.pdbx_seq_one_letter_code
_entity_poly.pdbx_strand_id
1 'polypeptide(L)'
;MIVRWKTIKEHRGDYFVEYHPACSSMYLAILTIVYTIPISEKSVVVKIIEKEFKLWIQQFPIPLMASARDASDSLICLRPIHSEHFLSGFIDEGIIQSSWNLKGDTWFPKYQKEDHYRKQIYSDLDSITREDIDLKIDHQRKIAKTGWVIVFVWAVIIPSLIALLGFFNLFFVGVIALTYSLFRAVKKALEMLGALKKTKAQKEKEKEELSKEHHHYHCKLNPNGFLQLRTENLEKEIREKIQKESQEIKNSEQINESDS
;
A
#
# COMPACT_ATOMS: atom_id res chain seq x y z
N MET A 1 -15.46 25.85 -0.99
CA MET A 1 -14.74 24.97 -1.95
C MET A 1 -13.49 24.47 -1.23
N ILE A 2 -13.30 23.16 -1.09
CA ILE A 2 -12.13 22.59 -0.41
C ILE A 2 -10.98 22.64 -1.42
N VAL A 3 -9.99 23.49 -1.15
CA VAL A 3 -8.76 23.59 -1.95
C VAL A 3 -7.68 22.80 -1.23
N ARG A 4 -6.99 21.92 -1.96
CA ARG A 4 -5.88 21.12 -1.43
C ARG A 4 -4.67 21.31 -2.32
N TRP A 5 -3.58 21.82 -1.78
CA TRP A 5 -2.33 21.99 -2.52
C TRP A 5 -1.54 20.68 -2.56
N LYS A 6 -0.69 20.52 -3.59
CA LYS A 6 0.20 19.36 -3.70
C LYS A 6 1.21 19.35 -2.55
N THR A 7 1.51 18.15 -2.05
CA THR A 7 2.61 17.93 -1.10
C THR A 7 3.94 18.23 -1.79
N ILE A 8 4.80 19.00 -1.13
CA ILE A 8 6.15 19.31 -1.60
C ILE A 8 7.10 18.29 -0.96
N LYS A 9 7.97 17.68 -1.77
CA LYS A 9 9.01 16.76 -1.28
C LYS A 9 10.37 17.24 -1.74
N GLU A 10 11.30 17.39 -0.80
CA GLU A 10 12.67 17.81 -1.12
C GLU A 10 13.72 16.91 -0.46
N HIS A 11 14.71 16.49 -1.25
CA HIS A 11 15.79 15.63 -0.79
C HIS A 11 16.93 16.44 -0.16
N ARG A 12 17.53 15.93 0.92
CA ARG A 12 18.63 16.56 1.68
C ARG A 12 19.87 15.66 1.84
N GLY A 13 19.89 14.50 1.20
CA GLY A 13 20.96 13.51 1.33
C GLY A 13 20.53 12.36 2.23
N ASP A 14 20.82 12.47 3.52
CA ASP A 14 20.55 11.42 4.52
C ASP A 14 19.07 11.37 4.98
N TYR A 15 18.31 12.38 4.58
CA TYR A 15 16.88 12.50 4.83
C TYR A 15 16.22 13.26 3.68
N PHE A 16 14.89 13.23 3.63
CA PHE A 16 14.09 14.11 2.82
C PHE A 16 12.98 14.74 3.66
N VAL A 17 12.45 15.86 3.21
CA VAL A 17 11.34 16.56 3.86
C VAL A 17 10.08 16.43 3.03
N GLU A 18 8.96 16.18 3.70
CA GLU A 18 7.63 16.23 3.13
C GLU A 18 6.83 17.34 3.78
N TYR A 19 6.50 18.38 3.01
CA TYR A 19 5.67 19.47 3.45
C TYR A 19 4.26 19.31 2.89
N HIS A 20 3.30 19.21 3.80
CA HIS A 20 1.88 19.16 3.52
C HIS A 20 1.27 20.53 3.80
N PRO A 21 0.86 21.26 2.76
CA PRO A 21 0.24 22.57 2.94
C PRO A 21 -1.03 22.50 3.78
N ALA A 22 -1.26 23.54 4.59
CA ALA A 22 -2.51 23.69 5.33
C ALA A 22 -3.71 23.77 4.38
N CYS A 23 -4.84 23.19 4.77
CA CYS A 23 -6.06 23.13 3.95
C CYS A 23 -7.30 23.56 4.75
N SER A 24 -8.46 23.65 4.09
CA SER A 24 -9.69 24.12 4.76
C SER A 24 -10.15 23.23 5.92
N SER A 25 -9.73 21.97 5.99
CA SER A 25 -10.03 21.06 7.11
C SER A 25 -8.96 21.06 8.21
N MET A 26 -7.76 21.58 7.93
CA MET A 26 -6.63 21.57 8.85
C MET A 26 -5.76 22.81 8.59
N TYR A 27 -5.84 23.79 9.49
CA TYR A 27 -5.14 25.07 9.34
C TYR A 27 -3.62 24.97 9.60
N LEU A 28 -3.16 23.88 10.21
CA LEU A 28 -1.74 23.58 10.42
C LEU A 28 -1.17 22.93 9.15
N ALA A 29 -0.04 23.43 8.68
CA ALA A 29 0.80 22.65 7.78
C ALA A 29 1.58 21.60 8.56
N ILE A 30 1.88 20.49 7.88
CA ILE A 30 2.64 19.38 8.46
C ILE A 30 3.95 19.24 7.69
N LEU A 31 5.06 19.41 8.40
CA LEU A 31 6.40 19.09 7.94
C LEU A 31 6.83 17.75 8.53
N THR A 32 7.18 16.79 7.68
CA THR A 32 7.68 15.49 8.10
C THR A 32 9.09 15.29 7.55
N ILE A 33 10.05 15.07 8.44
CA ILE A 33 11.43 14.71 8.08
C ILE A 33 11.50 13.19 8.06
N VAL A 34 11.84 12.61 6.92
CA VAL A 34 11.92 11.16 6.74
C VAL A 34 13.37 10.76 6.50
N TYR A 35 13.92 9.98 7.42
CA TYR A 35 15.30 9.50 7.33
C TYR A 35 15.37 8.22 6.50
N THR A 36 16.35 8.12 5.61
CA THR A 36 16.58 6.94 4.77
C THR A 36 17.59 5.97 5.38
N ILE A 37 18.32 6.42 6.40
CA ILE A 37 19.39 5.68 7.08
C ILE A 37 19.06 5.61 8.59
N PRO A 38 19.39 4.51 9.29
CA PRO A 38 19.22 4.44 10.74
C PRO A 38 19.96 5.57 11.46
N ILE A 39 19.27 6.22 12.39
CA ILE A 39 19.81 7.36 13.13
C ILE A 39 20.39 6.88 14.45
N SER A 40 21.62 7.29 14.75
CA SER A 40 22.29 6.90 15.99
C SER A 40 21.97 7.82 17.18
N GLU A 41 21.67 9.11 16.93
CA GLU A 41 21.56 10.11 18.00
C GLU A 41 20.31 11.00 17.88
N LYS A 42 19.49 11.04 18.94
CA LYS A 42 18.24 11.83 18.98
C LYS A 42 18.48 13.35 19.01
N SER A 43 19.59 13.80 19.57
CA SER A 43 19.94 15.23 19.64
C SER A 43 20.12 15.83 18.24
N VAL A 44 20.64 15.04 17.30
CA VAL A 44 20.82 15.41 15.90
C VAL A 44 19.45 15.58 15.23
N VAL A 45 18.51 14.69 15.52
CA VAL A 45 17.13 14.79 15.01
C VAL A 45 16.45 16.07 15.46
N VAL A 46 16.58 16.43 16.75
CA VAL A 46 16.03 17.67 17.30
C VAL A 46 16.57 18.89 16.56
N LYS A 47 17.89 18.96 16.38
CA LYS A 47 18.54 20.07 15.65
C LYS A 47 18.08 20.17 14.20
N ILE A 48 17.89 19.03 13.53
CA ILE A 48 17.38 18.99 12.15
C ILE A 48 15.93 19.45 12.09
N ILE A 49 15.07 19.00 13.02
CA ILE A 49 13.69 19.47 13.13
C ILE A 49 13.65 20.99 13.30
N GLU A 50 14.43 21.56 14.22
CA GLU A 50 14.46 23.01 14.46
C GLU A 50 14.96 23.80 13.25
N LYS A 51 16.01 23.29 12.59
CA LYS A 51 16.56 23.89 11.37
C LYS A 51 15.53 23.91 10.25
N GLU A 52 14.95 22.76 9.92
CA GLU A 52 13.97 22.66 8.83
C GLU A 52 12.69 23.43 9.18
N PHE A 53 12.21 23.34 10.43
CA PHE A 53 11.07 24.13 10.89
C PHE A 53 11.27 25.63 10.63
N LYS A 54 12.45 26.17 10.97
CA LYS A 54 12.78 27.58 10.73
C LYS A 54 12.78 27.93 9.24
N LEU A 55 13.32 27.07 8.39
CA LEU A 55 13.34 27.29 6.94
C LEU A 55 11.93 27.33 6.35
N TRP A 56 11.11 26.32 6.67
CA TRP A 56 9.78 26.16 6.10
C TRP A 56 8.79 27.21 6.60
N ILE A 57 8.87 27.61 7.88
CA ILE A 57 7.99 28.64 8.43
C ILE A 57 8.33 30.04 7.92
N GLN A 58 9.58 30.27 7.51
CA GLN A 58 9.98 31.51 6.85
C GLN A 58 9.50 31.55 5.40
N GLN A 59 9.53 30.41 4.71
CA GLN A 59 9.04 30.29 3.34
C GLN A 59 7.52 30.38 3.25
N PHE A 60 6.82 29.71 4.17
CA PHE A 60 5.36 29.69 4.25
C PHE A 60 4.95 30.14 5.65
N PRO A 61 4.66 31.43 5.87
CA PRO A 61 4.39 32.02 7.18
C PRO A 61 3.00 31.64 7.70
N ILE A 62 2.79 30.38 8.01
CA ILE A 62 1.56 29.83 8.55
C ILE A 62 1.86 28.90 9.72
N PRO A 63 0.86 28.55 10.55
CA PRO A 63 1.03 27.59 11.62
C PRO A 63 1.57 26.25 11.08
N LEU A 64 2.70 25.82 11.64
CA LEU A 64 3.45 24.66 11.19
C LEU A 64 3.64 23.67 12.34
N MET A 65 3.55 22.39 12.02
CA MET A 65 3.93 21.29 12.90
C MET A 65 4.98 20.43 12.22
N ALA A 66 6.15 20.29 12.83
CA ALA A 66 7.26 19.49 12.32
C ALA A 66 7.51 18.24 13.17
N SER A 67 7.70 17.09 12.53
CA SER A 67 8.06 15.84 13.19
C SER A 67 9.03 15.02 12.34
N ALA A 68 9.59 13.95 12.90
CA ALA A 68 10.54 13.09 12.21
C ALA A 68 10.16 11.61 12.26
N ARG A 69 10.46 10.90 11.16
CA ARG A 69 10.21 9.47 10.95
C ARG A 69 11.49 8.74 10.56
N ASP A 70 11.62 7.52 11.03
CA ASP A 70 12.74 6.64 10.68
C ASP A 70 12.55 5.96 9.31
N ALA A 71 13.55 5.17 8.92
CA ALA A 71 13.54 4.41 7.66
C ALA A 71 12.44 3.33 7.60
N SER A 72 11.79 3.00 8.72
CA SER A 72 10.66 2.08 8.80
C SER A 72 9.30 2.81 8.78
N ASP A 73 9.29 4.11 8.46
CA ASP A 73 8.12 4.99 8.51
C ASP A 73 7.50 5.12 9.93
N SER A 74 8.30 4.86 10.97
CA SER A 74 7.87 4.99 12.36
C SER A 74 8.27 6.35 12.92
N LEU A 75 7.39 6.97 13.71
CA LEU A 75 7.66 8.25 14.37
C LEU A 75 8.83 8.11 15.35
N ILE A 76 9.83 8.98 15.24
CA ILE A 76 11.00 8.95 16.11
C ILE A 76 10.63 9.49 17.49
N CYS A 77 10.78 8.65 18.52
CA CYS A 77 10.52 9.04 19.90
C CYS A 77 11.65 9.93 20.45
N LEU A 78 11.37 11.22 20.66
CA LEU A 78 12.32 12.22 21.15
C LEU A 78 12.50 12.24 22.69
N ARG A 79 11.79 11.39 23.43
CA ARG A 79 11.99 11.26 24.89
C ARG A 79 13.38 10.67 25.19
N PRO A 80 14.07 11.15 26.25
CA PRO A 80 13.61 12.12 27.25
C PRO A 80 13.92 13.60 26.93
N ILE A 81 14.46 13.92 25.75
CA ILE A 81 14.90 15.29 25.42
C ILE A 81 13.72 16.26 25.43
N HIS A 82 12.60 15.85 24.83
CA HIS A 82 11.34 16.58 24.85
C HIS A 82 10.18 15.67 25.29
N SER A 83 9.15 16.31 25.85
CA SER A 83 7.88 15.68 26.23
C SER A 83 7.12 15.17 25.00
N GLU A 84 7.02 16.00 23.95
CA GLU A 84 6.36 15.65 22.69
C GLU A 84 7.37 15.24 21.59
N HIS A 85 6.82 14.72 20.49
CA HIS A 85 7.58 14.24 19.33
C HIS A 85 7.52 15.18 18.13
N PHE A 86 6.94 16.35 18.32
CA PHE A 86 6.76 17.35 17.28
C PHE A 86 7.05 18.76 17.82
N LEU A 87 7.54 19.61 16.92
CA LEU A 87 7.72 21.04 17.14
C LEU A 87 6.56 21.76 16.47
N SER A 88 5.85 22.60 17.21
CA SER A 88 4.75 23.41 16.66
C SER A 88 5.04 24.90 16.80
N GLY A 89 4.53 25.70 15.88
CA GLY A 89 4.68 27.14 15.98
C GLY A 89 4.14 27.92 14.79
N PHE A 90 4.35 29.22 14.84
CA PHE A 90 3.91 30.17 13.84
C PHE A 90 4.92 31.33 13.78
N ILE A 91 4.83 32.14 12.73
CA ILE A 91 5.55 33.40 12.63
C ILE A 91 4.54 34.54 12.73
N ASP A 92 4.79 35.51 13.59
CA ASP A 92 3.93 36.68 13.78
C ASP A 92 4.82 37.92 13.85
N GLU A 93 4.51 38.93 13.04
CA GLU A 93 5.34 40.14 12.89
C GLU A 93 6.84 39.86 12.61
N GLY A 94 7.12 38.74 11.91
CA GLY A 94 8.49 38.31 11.60
C GLY A 94 9.21 37.57 12.74
N ILE A 95 8.57 37.42 13.90
CA ILE A 95 9.09 36.68 15.05
C ILE A 95 8.55 35.25 15.02
N ILE A 96 9.46 34.28 15.05
CA ILE A 96 9.11 32.86 15.10
C ILE A 96 8.80 32.48 16.55
N GLN A 97 7.56 32.04 16.81
CA GLN A 97 7.14 31.49 18.08
C GLN A 97 7.00 29.97 17.93
N SER A 98 7.85 29.20 18.61
CA SER A 98 7.88 27.74 18.52
C SER A 98 7.89 27.08 19.90
N SER A 99 7.26 25.92 20.00
CA SER A 99 7.13 25.14 21.23
C SER A 99 7.13 23.64 20.95
N TRP A 100 7.96 22.92 21.70
CA TRP A 100 7.98 21.45 21.76
C TRP A 100 6.87 20.87 22.66
N ASN A 101 6.08 21.72 23.33
CA ASN A 101 4.92 21.28 24.10
C ASN A 101 3.64 21.46 23.29
N LEU A 102 2.66 20.59 23.50
CA LEU A 102 1.32 20.73 22.95
C LEU A 102 0.71 22.07 23.40
N LYS A 103 0.36 22.91 22.42
CA LYS A 103 -0.33 24.18 22.64
C LYS A 103 -1.78 24.06 22.19
N GLY A 104 -2.67 24.70 22.94
CA GLY A 104 -4.08 24.76 22.59
C GLY A 104 -4.31 25.60 21.33
N ASP A 105 -5.48 25.41 20.71
CA ASP A 105 -5.87 26.11 19.48
C ASP A 105 -5.80 27.65 19.61
N THR A 106 -6.06 28.19 20.80
CA THR A 106 -6.04 29.63 21.08
C THR A 106 -4.65 30.26 21.01
N TRP A 107 -3.58 29.47 21.00
CA TRP A 107 -2.21 29.97 20.92
C TRP A 107 -1.86 30.47 19.51
N PHE A 108 -2.50 29.93 18.47
CA PHE A 108 -2.23 30.30 17.09
C PHE A 108 -3.04 31.56 16.68
N PRO A 109 -2.44 32.49 15.92
CA PRO A 109 -3.14 33.71 15.50
C PRO A 109 -4.36 33.38 14.64
N LYS A 110 -5.51 33.97 14.99
CA LYS A 110 -6.79 33.68 14.32
C LYS A 110 -6.75 33.98 12.81
N TYR A 111 -6.12 35.09 12.42
CA TYR A 111 -6.03 35.52 11.02
C TYR A 111 -5.29 34.51 10.15
N GLN A 112 -4.30 33.78 10.70
CA GLN A 112 -3.57 32.76 9.96
C GLN A 112 -4.38 31.48 9.72
N LYS A 113 -5.49 31.29 10.46
CA LYS A 113 -6.42 30.18 10.27
C LYS A 113 -7.43 30.45 9.16
N GLU A 114 -7.47 31.66 8.63
CA GLU A 114 -8.45 32.04 7.63
C GLU A 114 -8.06 31.55 6.22
N ASP A 115 -9.07 31.18 5.44
CA ASP A 115 -8.89 30.67 4.08
C ASP A 115 -8.22 31.70 3.15
N HIS A 116 -8.53 32.99 3.34
CA HIS A 116 -8.00 34.07 2.51
C HIS A 116 -6.47 34.16 2.66
N TYR A 117 -5.98 34.09 3.90
CA TYR A 117 -4.56 34.15 4.24
C TYR A 117 -3.80 32.97 3.62
N ARG A 118 -4.31 31.74 3.78
CA ARG A 118 -3.68 30.56 3.20
C ARG A 118 -3.60 30.61 1.67
N LYS A 119 -4.66 31.08 1.01
CA LYS A 119 -4.67 31.23 -0.45
C LYS A 119 -3.64 32.23 -0.94
N GLN A 120 -3.37 33.28 -0.16
CA GLN A 120 -2.33 34.25 -0.48
C GLN A 120 -0.94 33.61 -0.36
N ILE A 121 -0.67 32.92 0.75
CA ILE A 121 0.63 32.26 1.01
C ILE A 121 0.92 31.14 0.00
N TYR A 122 -0.10 30.41 -0.45
CA TYR A 122 0.03 29.30 -1.38
C TYR A 122 -0.40 29.64 -2.81
N SER A 123 -0.39 30.92 -3.17
CA SER A 123 -0.81 31.38 -4.50
C SER A 123 0.05 30.78 -5.62
N ASP A 124 1.34 30.53 -5.34
CA ASP A 124 2.30 29.96 -6.29
C ASP A 124 2.32 28.41 -6.29
N LEU A 125 1.53 27.75 -5.43
CA LEU A 125 1.51 26.29 -5.36
C LEU A 125 0.39 25.70 -6.22
N ASP A 126 0.72 24.61 -6.91
CA ASP A 126 -0.24 23.77 -7.62
C ASP A 126 -1.37 23.32 -6.67
N SER A 127 -2.58 23.78 -6.94
CA SER A 127 -3.78 23.33 -6.23
C SER A 127 -4.44 22.16 -6.98
N ILE A 128 -4.74 21.09 -6.26
CA ILE A 128 -5.64 20.04 -6.73
C ILE A 128 -7.07 20.49 -6.39
N THR A 129 -7.89 20.70 -7.42
CA THR A 129 -9.30 21.04 -7.25
C THR A 129 -10.17 19.77 -7.29
N ARG A 130 -11.44 19.89 -6.89
CA ARG A 130 -12.39 18.77 -7.00
C ARG A 130 -12.57 18.29 -8.45
N GLU A 131 -12.43 19.18 -9.41
CA GLU A 131 -12.52 18.87 -10.85
C GLU A 131 -11.46 17.85 -11.28
N ASP A 132 -10.23 17.96 -10.78
CA ASP A 132 -9.16 16.99 -11.05
C ASP A 132 -9.43 15.62 -10.42
N ILE A 133 -10.12 15.59 -9.28
CA ILE A 133 -10.55 14.36 -8.60
C ILE A 133 -11.70 13.72 -9.40
N ASP A 134 -12.64 14.52 -9.86
CA ASP A 134 -13.79 14.08 -10.65
C ASP A 134 -13.36 13.50 -12.01
N LEU A 135 -12.32 14.07 -12.65
CA LEU A 135 -11.72 13.49 -13.86
C LEU A 135 -11.14 12.08 -13.63
N LYS A 136 -10.50 11.84 -12.47
CA LYS A 136 -10.01 10.50 -12.11
C LYS A 136 -11.16 9.52 -11.85
N ILE A 137 -12.24 10.00 -11.23
CA ILE A 137 -13.46 9.20 -10.99
C ILE A 137 -14.17 8.88 -12.31
N ASP A 138 -14.22 9.83 -13.26
CA ASP A 138 -14.81 9.61 -14.59
C ASP A 138 -14.01 8.58 -15.40
N HIS A 139 -12.68 8.62 -15.31
CA HIS A 139 -11.84 7.61 -15.95
C HIS A 139 -12.12 6.20 -15.40
N GLN A 140 -12.27 6.06 -14.07
CA GLN A 140 -12.68 4.81 -13.42
C GLN A 140 -14.09 4.35 -13.85
N ARG A 141 -15.04 5.28 -14.01
CA ARG A 141 -16.40 4.97 -14.53
C ARG A 141 -16.38 4.48 -15.96
N LYS A 142 -15.51 5.02 -16.82
CA LYS A 142 -15.33 4.56 -18.22
C LYS A 142 -14.81 3.12 -18.29
N ILE A 143 -13.88 2.75 -17.40
CA ILE A 143 -13.40 1.36 -17.26
C ILE A 143 -14.54 0.44 -16.83
N ALA A 144 -15.35 0.83 -15.84
CA ALA A 144 -16.49 0.05 -15.38
C ALA A 144 -17.57 -0.13 -16.48
N LYS A 145 -17.87 0.92 -17.27
CA LYS A 145 -18.79 0.84 -18.41
C LYS A 145 -18.30 -0.15 -19.48
N THR A 146 -16.99 -0.16 -19.75
CA THR A 146 -16.38 -1.08 -20.71
C THR A 146 -16.54 -2.54 -20.27
N GLY A 147 -16.39 -2.81 -18.96
CA GLY A 147 -16.67 -4.12 -18.38
C GLY A 147 -18.13 -4.57 -18.58
N TRP A 148 -19.09 -3.65 -18.43
CA TRP A 148 -20.51 -3.95 -18.60
C TRP A 148 -20.88 -4.26 -20.07
N VAL A 149 -20.24 -3.60 -21.04
CA VAL A 149 -20.42 -3.90 -22.47
C VAL A 149 -19.95 -5.33 -22.79
N ILE A 150 -18.83 -5.77 -22.23
CA ILE A 150 -18.33 -7.15 -22.41
C ILE A 150 -19.35 -8.17 -21.88
N VAL A 151 -19.95 -7.91 -20.71
CA VAL A 151 -21.00 -8.75 -20.13
C VAL A 151 -22.23 -8.78 -21.04
N PHE A 152 -22.67 -7.63 -21.56
CA PHE A 152 -23.83 -7.53 -22.45
C PHE A 152 -23.63 -8.30 -23.77
N VAL A 153 -22.46 -8.17 -24.40
CA VAL A 153 -22.11 -8.90 -25.62
C VAL A 153 -22.17 -10.42 -25.39
N TRP A 154 -21.63 -10.89 -24.27
CA TRP A 154 -21.65 -12.32 -23.92
C TRP A 154 -23.05 -12.84 -23.57
N ALA A 155 -23.87 -12.04 -22.89
CA ALA A 155 -25.19 -12.45 -22.42
C ALA A 155 -26.29 -12.36 -23.48
N VAL A 156 -26.16 -11.44 -24.44
CA VAL A 156 -27.22 -11.15 -25.42
C VAL A 156 -26.77 -11.48 -26.83
N ILE A 157 -25.66 -10.91 -27.30
CA ILE A 157 -25.27 -10.99 -28.72
C ILE A 157 -24.86 -12.41 -29.12
N ILE A 158 -24.03 -13.08 -28.31
CA ILE A 158 -23.60 -14.45 -28.60
C ILE A 158 -24.79 -15.43 -28.62
N PRO A 159 -25.68 -15.47 -27.59
CA PRO A 159 -26.88 -16.30 -27.64
C PRO A 159 -27.82 -15.98 -28.82
N SER A 160 -27.99 -14.69 -29.17
CA SER A 160 -28.80 -14.29 -30.33
C SER A 160 -28.20 -14.76 -31.66
N LEU A 161 -26.88 -14.67 -31.84
CA LEU A 161 -26.19 -15.19 -33.02
C LEU A 161 -26.32 -16.71 -33.14
N ILE A 162 -26.20 -17.45 -32.03
CA ILE A 162 -26.37 -18.90 -32.04
C ILE A 162 -27.82 -19.28 -32.35
N ALA A 163 -28.80 -18.54 -31.81
CA ALA A 163 -30.22 -18.73 -32.16
C ALA A 163 -30.48 -18.49 -33.66
N LEU A 164 -29.82 -17.48 -34.25
CA LEU A 164 -29.93 -17.16 -35.67
C LEU A 164 -29.24 -18.21 -36.56
N LEU A 165 -28.11 -18.77 -36.12
CA LEU A 165 -27.44 -19.89 -36.80
C LEU A 165 -28.24 -21.20 -36.70
N GLY A 166 -28.96 -21.42 -35.60
CA GLY A 166 -29.88 -22.55 -35.42
C GLY A 166 -31.03 -22.57 -36.43
N PHE A 167 -31.41 -21.41 -36.99
CA PHE A 167 -32.43 -21.26 -38.02
C PHE A 167 -32.00 -21.85 -39.38
N PHE A 168 -30.69 -21.95 -39.66
CA PHE A 168 -30.14 -22.42 -40.95
C PHE A 168 -29.76 -23.91 -40.96
N ASN A 169 -30.51 -24.76 -40.24
CA ASN A 169 -30.43 -26.24 -40.31
C ASN A 169 -29.17 -26.92 -39.70
N LEU A 170 -28.53 -26.30 -38.69
CA LEU A 170 -27.59 -26.96 -37.77
C LEU A 170 -28.17 -27.07 -36.34
N PHE A 171 -29.47 -27.31 -36.26
CA PHE A 171 -30.26 -27.16 -35.04
C PHE A 171 -29.69 -27.92 -33.84
N PHE A 172 -29.33 -29.19 -33.99
CA PHE A 172 -28.85 -30.01 -32.87
C PHE A 172 -27.51 -29.55 -32.30
N VAL A 173 -26.54 -29.19 -33.15
CA VAL A 173 -25.21 -28.75 -32.71
C VAL A 173 -25.28 -27.34 -32.12
N GLY A 174 -26.06 -26.45 -32.74
CA GLY A 174 -26.30 -25.10 -32.24
C GLY A 174 -26.99 -25.10 -30.87
N VAL A 175 -28.01 -25.95 -30.68
CA VAL A 175 -28.73 -26.07 -29.40
C VAL A 175 -27.83 -26.64 -28.31
N ILE A 176 -27.02 -27.66 -28.59
CA ILE A 176 -26.09 -28.24 -27.60
C ILE A 176 -24.99 -27.23 -27.22
N ALA A 177 -24.43 -26.51 -28.20
CA ALA A 177 -23.43 -25.48 -27.92
C ALA A 177 -24.01 -24.30 -27.13
N LEU A 178 -25.22 -23.84 -27.48
CA LEU A 178 -25.93 -22.74 -26.80
C LEU A 178 -26.28 -23.11 -25.36
N THR A 179 -26.86 -24.29 -25.16
CA THR A 179 -27.23 -24.78 -23.82
C THR A 179 -26.00 -24.92 -22.94
N TYR A 180 -24.89 -25.45 -23.46
CA TYR A 180 -23.63 -25.54 -22.72
C TYR A 180 -23.04 -24.16 -22.39
N SER A 181 -23.01 -23.22 -23.35
CA SER A 181 -22.48 -21.87 -23.12
C SER A 181 -23.33 -21.08 -22.12
N LEU A 182 -24.65 -21.17 -22.24
CA LEU A 182 -25.59 -20.49 -21.36
C LEU A 182 -25.53 -21.06 -19.95
N PHE A 183 -25.47 -22.39 -19.81
CA PHE A 183 -25.27 -23.05 -18.52
C PHE A 183 -23.97 -22.59 -17.84
N ARG A 184 -22.86 -22.52 -18.57
CA ARG A 184 -21.57 -22.08 -18.04
C ARG A 184 -21.59 -20.60 -17.62
N ALA A 185 -22.27 -19.76 -18.40
CA ALA A 185 -22.45 -18.34 -18.11
C ALA A 185 -23.33 -18.10 -16.88
N VAL A 186 -24.48 -18.79 -16.78
CA VAL A 186 -25.37 -18.73 -15.62
C VAL A 186 -24.66 -19.22 -14.36
N LYS A 187 -23.91 -20.33 -14.45
CA LYS A 187 -23.10 -20.81 -13.33
C LYS A 187 -22.09 -19.76 -12.85
N LYS A 188 -21.34 -19.13 -13.77
CA LYS A 188 -20.39 -18.05 -13.42
C LYS A 188 -21.09 -16.82 -12.85
N ALA A 189 -22.24 -16.43 -13.38
CA ALA A 189 -23.02 -15.30 -12.87
C ALA A 189 -23.52 -15.57 -11.44
N LEU A 190 -24.01 -16.79 -11.17
CA LEU A 190 -24.44 -17.21 -9.84
C LEU A 190 -23.26 -17.32 -8.84
N GLU A 191 -22.07 -17.72 -9.31
CA GLU A 191 -20.83 -17.68 -8.52
C GLU A 191 -20.43 -16.23 -8.18
N MET A 192 -20.50 -15.29 -9.14
CA MET A 192 -20.19 -13.87 -8.91
C MET A 192 -21.23 -13.15 -8.03
N LEU A 193 -22.50 -13.52 -8.15
CA LEU A 193 -23.59 -13.00 -7.31
C LEU A 193 -23.60 -13.63 -5.90
N GLY A 194 -22.70 -14.57 -5.61
CA GLY A 194 -22.55 -15.21 -4.30
C GLY A 194 -23.63 -16.23 -3.95
N ALA A 195 -24.55 -16.54 -4.87
CA ALA A 195 -25.63 -17.51 -4.68
C ALA A 195 -25.11 -18.96 -4.66
N LEU A 196 -24.05 -19.25 -5.42
CA LEU A 196 -23.36 -20.55 -5.40
C LEU A 196 -22.19 -20.49 -4.42
N LYS A 197 -22.35 -21.14 -3.26
CA LYS A 197 -21.24 -21.31 -2.30
C LYS A 197 -20.18 -22.23 -2.92
N LYS A 198 -18.94 -21.76 -2.96
CA LYS A 198 -17.77 -22.56 -3.36
C LYS A 198 -17.75 -23.88 -2.58
N THR A 199 -17.44 -24.97 -3.27
CA THR A 199 -17.33 -26.30 -2.63
C THR A 199 -16.13 -26.32 -1.68
N LYS A 200 -16.13 -27.25 -0.69
CA LYS A 200 -15.01 -27.37 0.26
C LYS A 200 -13.67 -27.58 -0.47
N ALA A 201 -13.64 -28.44 -1.48
CA ALA A 201 -12.46 -28.70 -2.30
C ALA A 201 -11.95 -27.46 -3.04
N GLN A 202 -12.85 -26.62 -3.58
CA GLN A 202 -12.45 -25.37 -4.23
C GLN A 202 -11.87 -24.36 -3.24
N LYS A 203 -12.47 -24.23 -2.06
CA LYS A 203 -11.95 -23.34 -1.00
C LYS A 203 -10.58 -23.76 -0.52
N GLU A 204 -10.36 -25.07 -0.38
CA GLU A 204 -9.08 -25.62 0.05
C GLU A 204 -7.99 -25.37 -1.00
N LYS A 205 -8.31 -25.61 -2.29
CA LYS A 205 -7.39 -25.32 -3.39
C LYS A 205 -7.03 -23.84 -3.49
N GLU A 206 -8.01 -22.95 -3.35
CA GLU A 206 -7.77 -21.50 -3.33
C GLU A 206 -6.92 -21.08 -2.13
N LYS A 207 -7.15 -21.67 -0.95
CA LYS A 207 -6.33 -21.42 0.24
C LYS A 207 -4.89 -21.88 0.03
N GLU A 208 -4.69 -23.02 -0.61
CA GLU A 208 -3.37 -23.54 -0.96
C GLU A 208 -2.67 -22.64 -2.00
N GLU A 209 -3.37 -22.21 -3.05
CA GLU A 209 -2.85 -21.31 -4.07
C GLU A 209 -2.48 -19.95 -3.48
N LEU A 210 -3.37 -19.33 -2.69
CA LEU A 210 -3.09 -18.08 -1.97
C LEU A 210 -1.89 -18.21 -1.04
N SER A 211 -1.77 -19.34 -0.34
CA SER A 211 -0.60 -19.61 0.50
C SER A 211 0.67 -19.65 -0.36
N LYS A 212 0.68 -20.39 -1.47
CA LYS A 212 1.84 -20.45 -2.38
C LYS A 212 2.21 -19.08 -2.94
N GLU A 213 1.23 -18.30 -3.39
CA GLU A 213 1.44 -16.96 -3.91
C GLU A 213 2.02 -16.02 -2.85
N HIS A 214 1.48 -16.06 -1.63
CA HIS A 214 1.96 -15.25 -0.52
C HIS A 214 3.42 -15.59 -0.16
N HIS A 215 3.75 -16.89 -0.06
CA HIS A 215 5.13 -17.33 0.16
C HIS A 215 6.04 -16.89 -0.99
N HIS A 216 5.62 -17.08 -2.25
CA HIS A 216 6.39 -16.70 -3.43
C HIS A 216 6.67 -15.19 -3.47
N TYR A 217 5.68 -14.36 -3.13
CA TYR A 217 5.82 -12.91 -3.04
C TYR A 217 6.93 -12.52 -2.04
N HIS A 218 6.91 -13.09 -0.83
CA HIS A 218 7.93 -12.81 0.18
C HIS A 218 9.33 -13.32 -0.23
N CYS A 219 9.42 -14.48 -0.88
CA CYS A 219 10.68 -14.96 -1.44
C CYS A 219 11.24 -14.02 -2.51
N LYS A 220 10.37 -13.42 -3.35
CA LYS A 220 10.79 -12.46 -4.38
C LYS A 220 11.32 -11.16 -3.78
N LEU A 221 10.80 -10.71 -2.64
CA LEU A 221 11.27 -9.52 -1.93
C LEU A 221 12.63 -9.73 -1.25
N ASN A 222 12.98 -10.97 -0.87
CA ASN A 222 14.23 -11.29 -0.19
C ASN A 222 14.98 -12.45 -0.88
N PRO A 223 15.62 -12.21 -2.04
CA PRO A 223 16.31 -13.25 -2.79
C PRO A 223 17.50 -13.85 -2.02
N ASN A 224 18.20 -13.03 -1.23
CA ASN A 224 19.36 -13.48 -0.44
C ASN A 224 18.93 -14.43 0.68
N GLY A 225 17.87 -14.10 1.41
CA GLY A 225 17.32 -14.98 2.45
C GLY A 225 16.82 -16.31 1.88
N PHE A 226 16.21 -16.30 0.69
CA PHE A 226 15.79 -17.53 0.01
C PHE A 226 16.97 -18.42 -0.37
N LEU A 227 18.06 -17.84 -0.89
CA LEU A 227 19.29 -18.58 -1.21
C LEU A 227 19.91 -19.24 0.03
N GLN A 228 19.92 -18.53 1.16
CA GLN A 228 20.39 -19.07 2.43
C GLN A 228 19.52 -20.26 2.88
N LEU A 229 18.20 -20.08 2.95
CA LEU A 229 17.26 -21.15 3.34
C LEU A 229 17.37 -22.38 2.44
N ARG A 230 17.53 -22.18 1.13
CA ARG A 230 17.73 -23.27 0.18
C ARG A 230 19.01 -24.06 0.49
N THR A 231 20.09 -23.37 0.84
CA THR A 231 21.38 -24.00 1.18
C THR A 231 21.27 -24.79 2.48
N GLU A 232 20.68 -24.19 3.52
CA GLU A 232 20.44 -24.85 4.81
C GLU A 232 19.55 -26.09 4.68
N ASN A 233 18.49 -26.03 3.87
CA ASN A 233 17.62 -27.16 3.61
C ASN A 233 18.35 -28.29 2.87
N LEU A 234 19.17 -27.97 1.87
CA LEU A 234 19.97 -28.96 1.15
C LEU A 234 20.97 -29.67 2.07
N GLU A 235 21.68 -28.92 2.92
CA GLU A 235 22.60 -29.50 3.92
C GLU A 235 21.88 -30.39 4.92
N LYS A 236 20.65 -30.03 5.30
CA LYS A 236 19.81 -30.85 6.17
C LYS A 236 19.42 -32.17 5.48
N GLU A 237 18.93 -32.11 4.25
CA GLU A 237 18.57 -33.31 3.46
C GLU A 237 19.77 -34.26 3.29
N ILE A 238 20.96 -33.72 3.01
CA ILE A 238 22.19 -34.52 2.89
C ILE A 238 22.51 -35.23 4.21
N ARG A 239 22.45 -34.50 5.35
CA ARG A 239 22.71 -35.10 6.67
C ARG A 239 21.71 -36.20 7.01
N GLU A 240 20.42 -35.98 6.74
CA GLU A 240 19.38 -36.98 6.97
C GLU A 240 19.62 -38.24 6.11
N LYS A 241 20.03 -38.07 4.85
CA LYS A 241 20.36 -39.19 3.96
C LYS A 241 21.55 -40.00 4.46
N ILE A 242 22.64 -39.34 4.86
CA ILE A 242 23.83 -40.00 5.42
C ILE A 242 23.50 -40.76 6.70
N GLN A 243 22.69 -40.17 7.59
CA GLN A 243 22.25 -40.84 8.82
C GLN A 243 21.41 -42.08 8.52
N LYS A 244 20.51 -42.00 7.55
CA LYS A 244 19.68 -43.12 7.12
C LYS A 244 20.52 -44.24 6.51
N GLU A 245 21.44 -43.92 5.59
CA GLU A 245 22.37 -44.89 5.00
C GLU A 245 23.24 -45.55 6.08
N SER A 246 23.74 -44.79 7.05
CA SER A 246 24.51 -45.35 8.18
C SER A 246 23.69 -46.30 9.05
N GLN A 247 22.42 -46.00 9.30
CA GLN A 247 21.51 -46.87 10.05
C GLN A 247 21.17 -48.15 9.27
N GLU A 248 20.95 -48.05 7.96
CA GLU A 248 20.69 -49.19 7.09
C GLU A 248 21.90 -50.15 7.06
N ILE A 249 23.12 -49.62 6.96
CA ILE A 249 24.36 -50.42 7.02
C ILE A 249 24.47 -51.15 8.37
N LYS A 250 24.33 -50.45 9.50
CA LYS A 250 24.38 -51.06 10.84
C LYS A 250 23.34 -52.17 11.03
N ASN A 251 22.12 -51.95 10.56
CA ASN A 251 21.06 -52.96 10.67
C ASN A 251 21.37 -54.19 9.80
N SER A 252 21.97 -54.00 8.61
CA SER A 252 22.38 -55.11 7.74
C SER A 252 23.54 -55.93 8.32
N GLU A 253 24.49 -55.30 9.01
CA GLU A 253 25.59 -55.98 9.71
C GLU A 253 25.08 -56.82 10.89
N GLN A 254 24.13 -56.29 11.67
CA GLN A 254 23.52 -57.01 12.79
C GLN A 254 22.70 -58.24 12.36
N ILE A 255 22.03 -58.18 11.21
CA ILE A 255 21.27 -59.33 10.66
C ILE A 255 22.24 -60.45 10.23
N ASN A 256 23.35 -60.10 9.58
CA ASN A 256 24.35 -61.08 9.15
C ASN A 256 25.09 -61.75 10.33
N GLU A 257 25.28 -61.05 11.45
CA GLU A 257 25.84 -61.62 12.68
C GLU A 257 24.85 -62.53 13.44
N SER A 258 23.53 -62.37 13.27
CA SER A 258 22.53 -63.23 13.92
C SER A 258 22.21 -64.54 13.20
N ASP A 259 22.59 -64.65 11.92
CA ASP A 259 22.41 -65.84 11.08
C ASP A 259 23.69 -66.72 10.98
N SER A 260 24.77 -66.35 11.69
CA SER A 260 26.05 -67.08 11.80
C SER A 260 26.20 -67.77 13.15
#